data_AF-A0A3S1I8S0-F1
#
_entry.id   AF-A0A3S1I8S0-F1
#
_cell.length_a   1.000
_cell.length_b   1.000
_cell.length_c   1.000
_cell.angle_alpha   90.00
_cell.angle_beta   90.00
_cell.angle_gamma   90.00
#
_symmetry.space_group_name_H-M   'P 1'
#
loop_
_entity.id
_entity.type
_entity.pdbx_description
1 polymer ?
#
loop_
_entity_poly.entity_id
_entity_poly.type
_entity_poly.pdbx_seq_one_letter_code
_entity_poly.pdbx_strand_id
1 'polypeptide(L)' 'TGQGAPDDLEQLESLCKGIFGNTFCALGDGAAMGLRAALAHFEHEFVAHIEEGRCSLH' A
#
# COMPACT_ATOMS: atom_id res chain seq x y z
N THR A 1 -2.95 -0.90 13.13
CA THR A 1 -2.53 -1.54 14.40
C THR A 1 -1.05 -1.34 14.71
N GLY A 2 -0.28 -0.51 13.99
CA GLY A 2 1.11 -0.23 14.36
C GLY A 2 2.09 -1.39 14.19
N GLN A 3 1.70 -2.41 13.43
CA GLN A 3 2.41 -3.68 13.26
C GLN A 3 3.06 -3.81 11.88
N GLY A 4 3.20 -2.69 11.15
CA GLY A 4 3.81 -2.70 9.83
C GLY A 4 5.31 -3.00 9.92
N ALA A 5 5.83 -3.68 8.91
CA ALA A 5 7.25 -3.92 8.70
C ALA A 5 7.73 -3.21 7.43
N PRO A 6 9.03 -2.86 7.32
CA PRO A 6 9.59 -2.25 6.11
C PRO A 6 9.30 -3.06 4.84
N ASP A 7 9.37 -4.39 4.95
CA ASP A 7 9.14 -5.32 3.84
C ASP A 7 7.68 -5.33 3.36
N ASP A 8 6.73 -4.83 4.16
CA ASP A 8 5.33 -4.75 3.76
C ASP A 8 5.14 -3.81 2.56
N LEU A 9 5.97 -2.77 2.41
CA LEU A 9 5.90 -1.86 1.28
C LEU A 9 6.17 -2.57 -0.05
N GLU A 10 7.22 -3.41 -0.10
CA GLU A 10 7.53 -4.23 -1.26
C GLU A 10 6.45 -5.28 -1.50
N GLN A 11 5.92 -5.88 -0.42
CA GLN A 11 4.84 -6.85 -0.51
C GLN A 11 3.56 -6.23 -1.11
N LEU A 12 3.19 -5.00 -0.70
CA LEU A 12 2.04 -4.27 -1.26
C LEU A 12 2.23 -4.00 -2.76
N GLU A 13 3.43 -3.56 -3.18
CA GLU A 13 3.81 -3.38 -4.59
C GLU A 13 3.64 -4.68 -5.41
N SER A 14 4.11 -5.81 -4.87
CA SER A 14 3.99 -7.13 -5.49
C SER A 14 2.53 -7.57 -5.62
N LEU A 15 1.72 -7.38 -4.57
CA LEU A 15 0.29 -7.69 -4.58
C LEU A 15 -0.46 -6.85 -5.62
N CYS A 16 -0.19 -5.54 -5.70
CA CYS A 16 -0.81 -4.69 -6.71
C CYS A 16 -0.48 -5.13 -8.14
N LYS A 17 0.76 -5.58 -8.40
CA LYS A 17 1.16 -6.15 -9.70
C LYS A 17 0.40 -7.45 -10.02
N GLY A 18 0.18 -8.29 -9.02
CA GLY A 18 -0.56 -9.55 -9.19
C GLY A 18 -2.07 -9.38 -9.39
N ILE A 19 -2.65 -8.30 -8.86
CA ILE A 19 -4.08 -7.99 -8.98
C ILE A 19 -4.38 -7.27 -10.30
N PHE A 20 -3.58 -6.27 -10.67
CA PHE A 20 -3.86 -5.42 -11.82
C PHE A 20 -3.93 -6.21 -13.13
N GLY A 21 -5.07 -6.16 -13.82
CA GLY A 21 -5.32 -6.88 -15.06
C GLY A 21 -5.62 -8.38 -14.88
N ASN A 22 -5.69 -8.85 -13.63
CA ASN A 22 -5.99 -10.23 -13.25
C ASN A 22 -7.25 -10.31 -12.37
N THR A 23 -8.21 -9.41 -12.61
CA THR A 23 -9.50 -9.39 -11.91
C THR A 23 -10.67 -9.39 -12.89
N PHE A 24 -11.80 -9.95 -12.45
CA PHE A 24 -13.01 -10.00 -13.29
C PHE A 24 -13.73 -8.65 -13.37
N CYS A 25 -13.62 -7.83 -12.33
CA CYS A 25 -14.32 -6.56 -12.20
C CYS A 25 -13.33 -5.40 -12.10
N ALA A 26 -13.66 -4.29 -12.74
CA ALA A 26 -12.87 -3.04 -12.72
C ALA A 26 -12.60 -2.49 -11.31
N LEU A 27 -13.38 -2.90 -10.31
CA LEU A 27 -13.11 -2.54 -8.91
C LEU A 27 -11.75 -3.07 -8.43
N GLY A 28 -11.36 -4.28 -8.84
CA GLY A 28 -10.09 -4.88 -8.44
C GLY A 28 -8.90 -4.11 -9.00
N ASP A 29 -8.94 -3.80 -10.30
CA ASP A 29 -7.92 -2.99 -10.96
C ASP A 29 -7.89 -1.56 -10.39
N GLY A 30 -9.05 -0.96 -10.12
CA GLY A 30 -9.17 0.35 -9.52
C GLY A 30 -8.55 0.42 -8.12
N ALA A 31 -8.78 -0.61 -7.28
CA ALA A 31 -8.16 -0.69 -5.95
C ALA A 31 -6.63 -0.81 -6.04
N ALA A 32 -6.12 -1.65 -6.95
CA ALA A 32 -4.68 -1.80 -7.15
C ALA A 32 -4.02 -0.51 -7.66
N MET A 33 -4.66 0.19 -8.59
CA MET A 33 -4.19 1.50 -9.08
C MET A 33 -4.20 2.55 -7.97
N GLY A 34 -5.27 2.61 -7.18
CA GLY A 34 -5.39 3.55 -6.06
C GLY A 34 -4.27 3.37 -5.04
N LEU A 35 -3.99 2.13 -4.64
CA LEU A 35 -2.90 1.84 -3.70
C LEU A 35 -1.52 2.16 -4.29
N ARG A 36 -1.26 1.83 -5.56
CA ARG A 36 0.02 2.20 -6.21
C ARG A 36 0.23 3.71 -6.27
N ALA A 37 -0.81 4.47 -6.59
CA ALA A 37 -0.74 5.93 -6.55
C ALA A 37 -0.49 6.44 -5.12
N ALA A 38 -1.15 5.83 -4.12
CA ALA A 38 -0.93 6.18 -2.73
C ALA A 38 0.51 5.93 -2.28
N LEU A 39 1.09 4.77 -2.61
CA LEU A 39 2.49 4.47 -2.33
C LEU A 39 3.41 5.47 -3.06
N ALA A 40 3.18 5.74 -4.34
CA ALA A 40 4.04 6.64 -5.12
C ALA A 40 4.04 8.10 -4.59
N HIS A 41 2.93 8.58 -4.02
CA HIS A 41 2.80 9.97 -3.56
C HIS A 41 2.98 10.14 -2.05
N PHE A 42 2.71 9.10 -1.27
CA PHE A 42 2.66 9.17 0.19
C PHE A 42 3.55 8.12 0.87
N GLU A 43 4.53 7.53 0.18
CA GLU A 43 5.45 6.52 0.73
C GLU A 43 6.00 6.89 2.12
N HIS A 44 6.42 8.14 2.28
CA HIS A 44 6.95 8.68 3.53
C HIS A 44 5.97 8.57 4.71
N GLU A 45 4.66 8.73 4.47
CA GLU A 45 3.65 8.53 5.51
C GLU A 45 3.59 7.06 5.93
N PHE A 46 3.61 6.13 4.97
CA PHE A 46 3.63 4.70 5.30
C PHE A 46 4.89 4.32 6.09
N VAL A 47 6.06 4.84 5.71
CA VAL A 47 7.31 4.66 6.46
C VAL A 47 7.19 5.21 7.88
N ALA A 48 6.66 6.43 8.06
CA ALA A 48 6.45 7.00 9.39
C ALA A 48 5.53 6.13 10.26
N HIS A 49 4.46 5.56 9.68
CA HIS A 49 3.55 4.67 10.41
C HIS A 49 4.24 3.37 10.85
N ILE A 50 5.18 2.86 10.04
CA ILE A 50 5.99 1.67 10.34
C ILE A 50 7.01 1.98 11.42
N GLU A 51 7.79 3.05 11.27
CA GLU A 51 8.86 3.43 12.20
C GLU A 51 8.32 3.84 13.58
N GLU A 52 7.21 4.57 13.62
CA GLU A 52 6.59 5.00 14.88
C GLU A 52 5.69 3.93 15.51
N GLY A 53 5.33 2.89 14.76
CA GLY A 53 4.40 1.85 15.20
C GLY A 53 3.01 2.39 15.56
N ARG A 54 2.60 3.52 14.98
CA ARG A 54 1.32 4.20 15.24
C ARG A 54 0.95 5.11 14.07
N CYS A 55 -0.23 5.73 14.12
CA CYS A 55 -0.59 6.75 13.15
C CYS A 55 0.12 8.07 13.49
N SER A 56 0.78 8.68 12.50
CA SER A 56 1.45 9.99 12.61
C SER A 56 0.47 11.16 12.79
N LEU A 57 -0.78 11.00 12.33
CA LEU A 57 -1.82 12.05 12.31
C LEU A 57 -2.75 12.05 13.54
N HIS A 58 -2.47 11.23 14.57
CA HIS A 58 -3.27 11.12 15.79
C HIS A 58 -2.56 11.71 17.01
#